data_AF-A2Q1E4-F1
#
_entry.id   AF-A2Q1E4-F1
#
_cell.length_a   1.000
_cell.length_b   1.000
_cell.length_c   1.000
_cell.angle_alpha   90.00
_cell.angle_beta   90.00
_cell.angle_gamma   90.00
#
_symmetry.space_group_name_H-M   'P 1'
#
loop_
_entity.id
_entity.type
_entity.pdbx_description
1 polymer ?
#
loop_
_entity_poly.entity_id
_entity_poly.type
_entity_poly.pdbx_seq_one_letter_code
_entity_poly.pdbx_strand_id
1 'polypeptide(L)' 'MLIATNNLHDVNELKIMLKKEFDMKDLGVAKKILGMEIHRDKSARKLWVS' A
#
# COMPACT_ATOMS: atom_id res chain seq x y z
N MET A 1 1.83 -4.10 2.67
CA MET A 1 2.17 -3.99 1.23
C MET A 1 1.98 -2.54 0.79
N LEU A 2 2.90 -1.98 0.02
CA LEU A 2 2.81 -0.64 -0.52
C LEU A 2 2.53 -0.72 -2.03
N ILE A 3 1.49 -0.04 -2.50
CA ILE A 3 1.13 0.04 -3.91
C ILE A 3 1.02 1.51 -4.28
N ALA A 4 1.72 1.93 -5.32
CA ALA A 4 1.67 3.29 -5.86
C ALA A 4 1.20 3.24 -7.32
N THR A 5 0.24 4.10 -7.66
CA THR A 5 -0.33 4.20 -9.00
C THR A 5 -0.82 5.62 -9.23
N ASN A 6 -0.95 6.02 -10.49
CA ASN A 6 -1.65 7.22 -10.93
C ASN A 6 -3.16 6.99 -11.14
N ASN A 7 -3.64 5.75 -11.11
CA ASN A 7 -5.02 5.37 -11.34
C ASN A 7 -5.59 4.50 -10.21
N LEU A 8 -6.60 5.02 -9.51
CA LEU A 8 -7.25 4.34 -8.39
C LEU A 8 -7.99 3.05 -8.79
N HIS A 9 -8.45 2.95 -10.05
CA HIS A 9 -9.14 1.77 -10.55
C HIS A 9 -8.21 0.54 -10.52
N ASP A 10 -6.99 0.70 -11.04
CA ASP A 10 -5.98 -0.36 -11.12
C ASP A 10 -5.60 -0.89 -9.72
N VAL A 11 -5.58 -0.01 -8.71
CA VAL A 11 -5.36 -0.44 -7.32
C VAL A 11 -6.51 -1.30 -6.81
N ASN A 12 -7.76 -1.00 -7.17
CA ASN A 12 -8.90 -1.77 -6.72
C ASN A 12 -8.94 -3.16 -7.37
N GLU A 13 -8.69 -3.23 -8.69
CA GLU A 13 -8.58 -4.51 -9.38
C GLU A 13 -7.44 -5.36 -8.83
N LEU A 14 -6.26 -4.75 -8.63
CA LEU A 14 -5.11 -5.44 -8.06
C LEU A 14 -5.40 -5.96 -6.64
N LYS A 15 -6.10 -5.18 -5.81
CA LYS A 15 -6.53 -5.64 -4.47
C LYS A 15 -7.44 -6.86 -4.56
N ILE A 16 -8.39 -6.89 -5.50
CA ILE A 16 -9.31 -8.03 -5.68
C ILE A 16 -8.53 -9.27 -6.11
N MET A 17 -7.66 -9.14 -7.11
CA MET A 17 -6.82 -10.25 -7.59
C MET A 17 -5.95 -10.83 -6.48
N LEU A 18 -5.25 -9.97 -5.74
CA LEU A 18 -4.37 -10.40 -4.66
C LEU A 18 -5.14 -11.01 -3.49
N LYS A 19 -6.32 -10.47 -3.15
CA LYS A 19 -7.18 -11.06 -2.12
C LYS A 19 -7.63 -12.47 -2.49
N LYS A 20 -7.98 -12.70 -3.76
CA LYS A 20 -8.38 -14.01 -4.26
C LYS A 20 -7.21 -15.00 -4.23
N GLU A 21 -6.04 -14.59 -4.69
CA GLU A 21 -4.88 -15.48 -4.85
C GLU A 21 -4.18 -15.80 -3.52
N PHE A 22 -4.14 -14.83 -2.60
CA PHE A 22 -3.34 -14.92 -1.36
C PHE A 22 -4.19 -14.90 -0.07
N ASP A 23 -5.52 -15.04 -0.17
CA ASP A 23 -6.48 -14.90 0.95
C ASP A 23 -6.16 -13.71 1.86
N MET A 24 -5.85 -12.56 1.25
CA MET A 24 -5.39 -11.39 1.99
C MET A 24 -6.47 -10.87 2.93
N LYS A 25 -6.17 -10.83 4.24
CA LYS A 25 -6.96 -10.08 5.23
C LYS A 25 -6.84 -8.56 5.01
N ASP A 26 -7.75 -7.81 5.63
CA ASP A 26 -7.75 -6.36 5.58
C ASP A 26 -6.38 -5.80 6.01
N LEU A 27 -5.75 -5.06 5.10
CA LEU A 27 -4.36 -4.59 5.22
C LEU A 27 -4.26 -3.23 5.93
N GLY A 28 -5.40 -2.60 6.23
CA GLY A 28 -5.43 -1.28 6.88
C GLY A 28 -4.50 -0.26 6.22
N VAL A 29 -4.10 0.75 6.98
CA VAL A 29 -3.02 1.66 6.56
C VAL A 29 -1.69 0.98 6.85
N ALA A 30 -0.90 0.71 5.80
CA ALA A 30 0.44 0.16 5.96
C ALA A 30 1.36 1.15 6.70
N LYS A 31 1.78 0.78 7.92
CA LYS A 31 2.75 1.54 8.73
C LYS A 31 4.17 0.98 8.64
N LYS A 32 4.30 -0.31 8.28
CA LYS A 32 5.59 -0.99 8.12
C LYS A 32 5.62 -1.83 6.86
N ILE A 33 6.81 -1.97 6.27
CA ILE A 33 7.11 -2.89 5.16
C ILE A 33 8.45 -3.56 5.45
N LEU A 34 8.48 -4.90 5.47
CA LEU A 34 9.69 -5.68 5.74
C LEU A 34 10.43 -5.27 7.04
N GLY A 35 9.68 -4.89 8.08
CA GLY A 35 10.25 -4.40 9.35
C GLY A 35 10.63 -2.92 9.37
N MET A 36 10.68 -2.27 8.21
CA MET A 36 10.98 -0.83 8.05
C MET A 36 9.72 0.00 8.27
N GLU A 37 9.86 1.19 8.84
CA GLU A 37 8.75 2.11 9.04
C GLU A 37 8.50 2.96 7.79
N ILE A 38 7.23 3.10 7.42
CA ILE A 38 6.80 3.94 6.31
C ILE A 38 6.42 5.32 6.86
N HIS A 39 7.14 6.34 6.42
CA HIS A 39 6.88 7.73 6.76
C HIS A 39 6.25 8.44 5.57
N ARG A 40 5.13 9.14 5.80
CA ARG A 40 4.38 9.85 4.75
C ARG A 40 4.05 11.28 5.17
N ASP A 41 4.60 12.24 4.44
CA ASP A 41 4.23 13.65 4.52
C ASP A 41 3.33 14.00 3.32
N LYS A 42 2.04 14.19 3.58
CA LYS A 42 1.07 14.57 2.54
C LYS A 42 1.22 16.02 2.09
N SER A 43 1.68 16.90 2.97
CA SER A 43 1.86 18.33 2.67
C SER A 43 3.03 18.52 1.73
N ALA A 44 4.17 17.92 2.07
CA ALA A 44 5.37 17.94 1.23
C ALA A 44 5.31 16.95 0.05
N ARG A 45 4.27 16.09 -0.01
CA ARG A 45 4.16 14.97 -0.97
C ARG A 45 5.39 14.05 -0.96
N LYS A 46 5.94 13.79 0.23
CA LYS A 46 7.12 12.92 0.41
C LYS A 46 6.71 11.60 1.06
N LEU A 47 7.37 10.53 0.62
CA LEU A 47 7.23 9.17 1.16
C LEU A 47 8.62 8.55 1.25
N TRP A 48 8.98 8.01 2.42
CA TRP A 48 10.27 7.33 2.62
C TRP A 48 10.13 6.20 3.63
N VAL A 49 11.15 5.33 3.66
CA VAL A 49 11.26 4.24 4.62
C VAL A 49 12.52 4.43 5.47
N SER A 50 12.45 4.02 6.74
CA SER A 50 13.57 4.00 7.68
C SER A 50 13.66 2.64 8.38
#